data_AF-A0A925DM29-F1
#
_entry.id   AF-A0A925DM29-F1
#
_cell.length_a   1.000
_cell.length_b   1.000
_cell.length_c   1.000
_cell.angle_alpha   90.00
_cell.angle_beta   90.00
_cell.angle_gamma   90.00
#
_symmetry.space_group_name_H-M   'P 1'
#
loop_
_entity.id
_entity.type
_entity.pdbx_description
1 polymer ?
#
loop_
_entity_poly.entity_id
_entity_poly.type
_entity_poly.pdbx_seq_one_letter_code
_entity_poly.pdbx_strand_id
1 'polypeptide(L)'
;EGQQDLITQIYFKDDPYIEKDPSAKSPEAINRILPVNENKKGEKMVEFNVVMQKEFKPGIEVYKKISGIYEMSDNSLIEFYKDGDMLFMKRNGQIVEGLRYSGNNTFDGGADGSNTRKAVFQLLEGGAVSVKLESHNSFRGDESKMEGVKTFKY
;
A
#
# COMPACT_ATOMS: atom_id res chain seq x y z
N GLU A 1 -12.31 -8.19 5.70
CA GLU A 1 -12.36 -7.32 4.51
C GLU A 1 -10.93 -6.94 4.14
N GLY A 2 -10.61 -6.98 2.85
CA GLY A 2 -9.24 -7.15 2.32
C GLY A 2 -9.27 -8.14 1.16
N GLN A 3 -10.36 -8.10 0.37
CA GLN A 3 -10.53 -9.02 -0.75
C GLN A 3 -9.72 -8.44 -1.89
N GLN A 4 -8.64 -9.14 -2.22
CA GLN A 4 -7.87 -8.94 -3.43
C GLN A 4 -8.84 -8.87 -4.62
N ASP A 5 -8.76 -7.82 -5.43
CA ASP A 5 -9.51 -7.75 -6.68
C ASP A 5 -9.16 -8.98 -7.50
N LEU A 6 -10.15 -9.86 -7.66
CA LEU A 6 -10.03 -11.00 -8.55
C LEU A 6 -9.95 -10.44 -9.96
N ILE A 7 -8.97 -10.87 -10.75
CA ILE A 7 -8.96 -10.56 -12.17
C ILE A 7 -10.18 -11.27 -12.78
N THR A 8 -11.24 -10.51 -13.05
CA THR A 8 -12.51 -11.03 -13.57
C THR A 8 -12.49 -11.25 -15.08
N GLN A 9 -11.52 -10.65 -15.78
CA GLN A 9 -11.47 -10.65 -17.25
C GLN A 9 -10.03 -10.51 -17.77
N ILE A 10 -9.71 -11.28 -18.80
CA ILE A 10 -8.48 -11.21 -19.59
C ILE A 10 -8.85 -11.00 -21.06
N TYR A 11 -7.93 -10.41 -21.82
CA TYR A 11 -8.05 -10.09 -23.23
C TYR A 11 -6.94 -10.79 -24.02
N PHE A 12 -7.17 -11.05 -25.30
CA PHE A 12 -6.13 -11.60 -26.17
C PHE A 12 -5.60 -10.53 -27.11
N LYS A 13 -4.29 -10.47 -27.25
CA LYS A 13 -3.63 -9.57 -28.19
C LYS A 13 -4.20 -9.78 -29.60
N ASP A 14 -4.37 -8.67 -30.32
CA ASP A 14 -4.93 -8.59 -31.68
C ASP A 14 -6.44 -8.86 -31.81
N ASP A 15 -7.18 -8.92 -30.69
CA ASP A 15 -8.64 -8.90 -30.72
C ASP A 15 -9.15 -7.52 -31.22
N PRO A 16 -9.91 -7.47 -32.34
CA PRO A 16 -10.35 -6.23 -32.98
C PRO A 16 -11.38 -5.44 -32.14
N TYR A 17 -11.92 -6.02 -31.08
CA TYR A 17 -12.92 -5.37 -30.21
C TYR A 17 -12.31 -4.72 -28.97
N ILE A 18 -11.02 -4.94 -28.65
CA ILE A 18 -10.33 -4.36 -27.49
C ILE A 18 -10.40 -2.83 -27.49
N GLU A 19 -10.16 -2.20 -28.64
CA GLU A 19 -10.18 -0.74 -28.76
C GLU A 19 -11.57 -0.13 -28.54
N LYS A 20 -12.63 -0.94 -28.50
CA LYS A 20 -14.00 -0.50 -28.26
C LYS A 20 -14.48 -0.84 -26.86
N ASP A 21 -13.82 -1.75 -26.14
CA ASP A 21 -14.17 -2.12 -24.78
C ASP A 21 -13.65 -1.08 -23.76
N PRO A 22 -14.53 -0.36 -23.03
CA PRO A 22 -14.13 0.58 -21.99
C PRO A 22 -13.27 -0.06 -20.88
N SER A 23 -13.48 -1.35 -20.60
CA SER A 23 -12.77 -2.10 -19.55
C SER A 23 -11.36 -2.52 -19.98
N ALA A 24 -11.10 -2.56 -21.30
CA ALA A 24 -9.80 -2.84 -21.89
C ALA A 24 -8.96 -1.56 -22.11
N LYS A 25 -9.58 -0.37 -21.97
CA LYS A 25 -8.92 0.94 -22.13
C LYS A 25 -8.30 1.50 -20.86
N SER A 26 -8.60 0.93 -19.69
CA SER A 26 -7.97 1.41 -18.46
C SER A 26 -6.46 1.16 -18.52
N PRO A 27 -5.61 2.07 -18.01
CA PRO A 27 -4.16 1.89 -18.00
C PRO A 27 -3.72 0.57 -17.35
N GLU A 28 -4.48 0.08 -16.39
CA GLU A 28 -4.26 -1.18 -15.67
C GLU A 28 -4.63 -2.43 -16.50
N ALA A 29 -5.39 -2.27 -17.59
CA ALA A 29 -5.78 -3.34 -18.50
C ALA A 29 -4.62 -3.89 -19.34
N ILE A 30 -3.51 -3.16 -19.47
CA ILE A 30 -2.35 -3.59 -20.27
C ILE A 30 -1.76 -4.92 -19.79
N ASN A 31 -1.82 -5.17 -18.47
CA ASN A 31 -1.36 -6.42 -17.85
C ASN A 31 -2.32 -7.59 -18.03
N ARG A 32 -3.52 -7.33 -18.58
CA ARG A 32 -4.58 -8.32 -18.84
C ARG A 32 -4.74 -8.64 -20.33
N ILE A 33 -3.98 -7.98 -21.23
CA ILE A 33 -3.96 -8.27 -22.67
C ILE A 33 -2.83 -9.25 -22.94
N LEU A 34 -3.19 -10.53 -23.11
CA LEU A 34 -2.26 -11.64 -23.16
C LEU A 34 -1.90 -12.02 -24.61
N PRO A 35 -0.61 -12.24 -24.91
CA PRO A 35 -0.21 -12.75 -26.21
C PRO A 35 -0.65 -14.21 -26.38
N VAL A 36 -1.10 -14.55 -27.60
CA VAL A 36 -1.35 -15.93 -28.00
C VAL A 36 -0.10 -16.48 -28.67
N ASN A 37 0.51 -17.49 -28.06
CA ASN A 37 1.68 -18.18 -28.58
C ASN A 37 1.28 -19.50 -29.24
N GLU A 38 2.17 -20.09 -30.03
CA GLU A 38 1.95 -21.40 -30.64
C GLU A 38 2.97 -22.40 -30.11
N ASN A 39 2.53 -23.60 -29.75
CA ASN A 39 3.45 -24.64 -29.28
C ASN A 39 4.02 -25.47 -30.45
N LYS A 40 4.96 -26.38 -30.16
CA LYS A 40 5.63 -27.22 -31.18
C LYS A 40 4.69 -28.15 -31.98
N LYS A 41 3.42 -28.28 -31.57
CA LYS A 41 2.38 -29.09 -32.24
C LYS A 41 1.38 -28.23 -33.02
N GLY A 42 1.58 -26.91 -33.07
CA GLY A 42 0.69 -25.97 -33.75
C GLY A 42 -0.53 -25.56 -32.92
N GLU A 43 -0.54 -25.81 -31.61
CA GLU A 43 -1.66 -25.44 -30.74
C GLU A 43 -1.46 -24.02 -30.23
N LYS A 44 -2.52 -23.20 -30.31
CA LYS A 44 -2.55 -21.85 -29.73
C LYS A 44 -2.62 -21.97 -28.21
N MET A 45 -1.69 -21.33 -27.51
CA MET A 45 -1.57 -21.33 -26.06
C MET A 45 -1.48 -19.92 -25.51
N VAL A 46 -2.07 -19.73 -24.34
CA VAL A 46 -1.97 -18.49 -23.55
C VAL A 46 -1.52 -18.86 -22.15
N GLU A 47 -0.55 -18.12 -21.63
CA GLU A 47 -0.10 -18.25 -20.25
C GLU A 47 -0.62 -17.07 -19.43
N PHE A 48 -1.36 -17.36 -18.37
CA PHE A 48 -1.85 -16.38 -17.43
C PHE A 48 -1.47 -16.77 -16.01
N ASN A 49 -0.45 -16.10 -15.47
CA ASN A 49 0.03 -16.37 -14.12
C ASN A 49 -0.79 -15.57 -13.11
N VAL A 50 -1.68 -16.26 -12.37
CA VAL A 50 -2.42 -15.66 -11.25
C VAL A 50 -1.56 -15.72 -10.00
N VAL A 51 -0.98 -14.58 -9.63
CA VAL A 51 -0.21 -14.46 -8.39
C VAL A 51 -1.11 -13.91 -7.29
N MET A 52 -1.65 -14.79 -6.47
CA MET A 52 -2.34 -14.40 -5.23
C MET A 52 -1.32 -14.25 -4.11
N GLN A 53 -0.63 -13.10 -4.06
CA GLN A 53 0.06 -12.73 -2.82
C GLN A 53 -1.02 -12.33 -1.82
N LYS A 54 -1.29 -13.22 -0.84
CA LYS A 54 -1.85 -12.81 0.44
C LYS A 54 -1.11 -11.55 0.86
N GLU A 55 -1.81 -10.50 1.27
CA GLU A 55 -1.20 -9.46 2.08
C GLU A 55 -0.39 -10.18 3.17
N PHE A 56 0.94 -10.14 3.07
CA PHE A 56 1.81 -10.65 4.12
C PHE A 56 1.72 -9.64 5.24
N LYS A 57 0.64 -9.73 6.04
CA LYS A 57 0.48 -8.94 7.25
C LYS A 57 1.79 -9.07 8.03
N PRO A 58 2.39 -7.96 8.47
CA PRO A 58 3.66 -8.02 9.16
C PRO A 58 3.49 -8.90 10.40
N GLY A 59 4.46 -9.77 10.65
CA GLY A 59 4.50 -10.48 11.93
C GLY A 59 4.52 -9.49 13.09
N ILE A 60 4.08 -9.93 14.27
CA ILE A 60 4.02 -9.09 15.48
C ILE A 60 5.36 -8.37 15.79
N GLU A 61 6.47 -8.98 15.41
CA GLU A 61 7.83 -8.42 15.56
C GLU A 61 8.05 -7.12 14.77
N VAL A 62 7.42 -6.96 13.60
CA VAL A 62 7.49 -5.69 12.86
C VAL A 62 6.76 -4.61 13.62
N TYR A 63 5.55 -4.89 14.10
CA TYR A 63 4.76 -3.95 14.90
C TYR A 63 5.48 -3.54 16.19
N LYS A 64 6.16 -4.46 16.87
CA LYS A 64 7.00 -4.14 18.05
C LYS A 64 8.13 -3.17 17.69
N LYS A 65 8.81 -3.39 16.55
CA LYS A 65 9.90 -2.51 16.10
C LYS A 65 9.41 -1.10 15.76
N ILE A 66 8.28 -0.99 15.08
CA ILE A 66 7.78 0.31 14.60
C ILE A 66 6.88 1.05 15.60
N SER A 67 6.26 0.38 16.57
CA SER A 67 5.43 1.04 17.59
C SER A 67 6.30 1.81 18.58
N GLY A 68 5.95 3.06 18.87
CA GLY A 68 6.71 3.95 19.73
C GLY A 68 6.38 5.41 19.47
N ILE A 69 7.11 6.27 20.17
CA ILE A 69 7.01 7.73 19.98
C ILE A 69 8.12 8.17 19.04
N TYR A 70 7.75 8.97 18.06
CA TYR A 70 8.62 9.56 17.05
C TYR A 70 8.64 11.06 17.25
N GLU A 71 9.84 11.62 17.24
CA GLU A 71 10.04 13.06 17.10
C GLU A 71 10.11 13.37 15.60
N MET A 72 9.18 14.19 15.15
CA MET A 72 9.03 14.58 13.75
C MET A 72 9.87 15.82 13.43
N SER A 73 10.11 16.07 12.15
CA SER A 73 10.89 17.20 11.65
C SER A 73 10.31 18.58 12.01
N ASP A 74 9.03 18.65 12.34
CA ASP A 74 8.36 19.86 12.84
C ASP A 74 8.41 19.99 14.39
N ASN A 75 9.21 19.15 15.04
CA ASN A 75 9.29 18.97 16.50
C ASN A 75 8.00 18.46 17.16
N SER A 76 7.01 18.03 16.38
CA SER A 76 5.84 17.37 16.96
C SER A 76 6.14 15.92 17.34
N LEU A 77 5.42 15.42 18.33
CA LEU A 77 5.49 14.02 18.74
C LEU A 77 4.32 13.24 18.16
N ILE A 78 4.64 12.12 17.52
CA ILE A 78 3.66 11.18 17.00
C ILE A 78 3.91 9.82 17.65
N GLU A 79 2.86 9.25 18.25
CA GLU A 79 2.88 7.89 18.78
C GLU A 79 2.23 6.95 17.76
N PHE A 80 2.92 5.85 17.44
CA PHE A 80 2.35 4.72 16.73
C PHE A 80 2.21 3.53 17.67
N TYR A 81 1.04 2.90 17.69
CA TYR A 81 0.82 1.69 18.47
C TYR A 81 -0.12 0.73 17.72
N LYS A 82 0.09 -0.56 17.92
CA LYS A 82 -0.74 -1.61 17.35
C LYS A 82 -1.96 -1.85 18.23
N ASP A 83 -3.14 -1.94 17.61
CA ASP A 83 -4.33 -2.54 18.22
C ASP A 83 -5.16 -3.26 17.14
N GLY A 84 -5.61 -4.47 17.44
CA GLY A 84 -6.24 -5.37 16.46
C GLY A 84 -5.32 -5.59 15.25
N ASP A 85 -5.80 -5.31 14.05
CA ASP A 85 -5.04 -5.37 12.79
C ASP A 85 -4.47 -4.01 12.33
N MET A 86 -4.72 -2.95 13.08
CA MET A 86 -4.40 -1.58 12.71
C MET A 86 -3.13 -1.09 13.40
N LEU A 87 -2.44 -0.15 12.76
CA LEU A 87 -1.45 0.71 13.39
C LEU A 87 -2.11 2.08 13.62
N PHE A 88 -2.42 2.39 14.87
CA PHE A 88 -2.99 3.68 15.21
C PHE A 88 -1.91 4.75 15.34
N MET A 89 -2.24 5.94 14.85
CA MET A 89 -1.42 7.14 14.98
C MET A 89 -2.08 8.07 16.00
N LYS A 90 -1.32 8.51 16.99
CA LYS A 90 -1.71 9.52 17.96
C LYS A 90 -0.89 10.78 17.80
N ARG A 91 -1.55 11.92 17.94
CA ARG A 91 -0.91 13.23 18.06
C ARG A 91 -1.45 13.90 19.32
N ASN A 92 -0.57 14.35 20.21
CA ASN A 92 -0.95 14.97 21.50
C ASN A 92 -1.93 14.10 22.32
N GLY A 93 -1.71 12.79 22.36
CA GLY A 93 -2.54 11.83 23.10
C GLY A 93 -3.88 11.48 22.45
N GLN A 94 -4.28 12.14 21.36
CA GLN A 94 -5.51 11.85 20.62
C GLN A 94 -5.23 10.94 19.44
N ILE A 95 -6.05 9.92 19.24
CA ILE A 95 -6.00 9.09 18.03
C ILE A 95 -6.45 9.95 16.86
N VAL A 96 -5.57 10.09 15.87
CA VAL A 96 -5.82 10.90 14.67
C VAL A 96 -5.98 10.06 13.42
N GLU A 97 -5.48 8.82 13.40
CA GLU A 97 -5.63 7.90 12.25
C GLU A 97 -5.55 6.43 12.65
N GLY A 98 -6.25 5.58 11.90
CA GLY A 98 -5.96 4.15 11.84
C GLY A 98 -5.32 3.79 10.49
N LEU A 99 -4.12 3.21 10.52
CA LEU A 99 -3.37 2.84 9.32
C LEU A 99 -3.40 1.33 9.08
N ARG A 100 -3.61 0.91 7.83
CA ARG A 100 -3.55 -0.49 7.36
C ARG A 100 -2.25 -0.76 6.66
N TYR A 101 -1.69 -1.94 6.86
CA TYR A 101 -0.47 -2.34 6.16
C TYR A 101 -0.72 -2.55 4.67
N SER A 102 0.09 -1.94 3.81
CA SER A 102 -0.03 -2.03 2.35
C SER A 102 1.22 -2.63 1.68
N GLY A 103 2.17 -3.16 2.45
CA GLY A 103 3.39 -3.77 1.93
C GLY A 103 4.64 -2.91 2.15
N ASN A 104 5.83 -3.51 2.06
CA ASN A 104 7.12 -2.79 2.12
C ASN A 104 7.26 -1.81 3.29
N ASN A 105 6.86 -2.22 4.50
CA ASN A 105 6.82 -1.35 5.70
C ASN A 105 6.00 -0.06 5.53
N THR A 106 5.04 -0.07 4.61
CA THR A 106 4.13 1.05 4.32
C THR A 106 2.77 0.76 4.94
N PHE A 107 2.18 1.83 5.47
CA PHE A 107 0.86 1.80 6.07
C PHE A 107 0.05 2.99 5.57
N ASP A 108 -1.18 2.73 5.10
CA ASP A 108 -2.07 3.72 4.52
C ASP A 108 -3.32 3.93 5.40
N GLY A 109 -3.74 5.18 5.52
CA GLY A 109 -4.98 5.63 6.17
C GLY A 109 -5.76 6.56 5.25
N GLY A 110 -6.99 6.88 5.64
CA GLY A 110 -7.93 7.62 4.79
C GLY A 110 -8.73 6.69 3.88
N ALA A 111 -9.89 6.25 4.35
CA ALA A 111 -10.69 5.23 3.68
C ALA A 111 -11.39 5.70 2.39
N ASP A 112 -11.57 7.01 2.20
CA ASP A 112 -12.35 7.59 1.10
C ASP A 112 -11.50 8.27 0.01
N GLY A 113 -10.17 8.19 0.12
CA GLY A 113 -9.22 8.80 -0.82
C GLY A 113 -9.17 10.33 -0.79
N SER A 114 -10.03 10.99 -0.01
CA SER A 114 -10.10 12.45 0.07
C SER A 114 -9.13 13.03 1.10
N ASN A 115 -8.81 12.27 2.14
CA ASN A 115 -7.84 12.62 3.16
C ASN A 115 -6.95 11.41 3.43
N THR A 116 -5.87 11.29 2.65
CA THR A 116 -4.98 10.14 2.71
C THR A 116 -3.80 10.41 3.62
N ARG A 117 -3.36 9.36 4.31
CA ARG A 117 -2.13 9.36 5.09
C ARG A 117 -1.32 8.13 4.77
N LYS A 118 -0.02 8.30 4.60
CA LYS A 118 0.92 7.21 4.32
C LYS A 118 2.10 7.30 5.26
N ALA A 119 2.34 6.24 6.02
CA ALA A 119 3.51 6.09 6.86
C ALA A 119 4.43 5.01 6.30
N VAL A 120 5.67 5.37 5.98
CA VAL A 120 6.70 4.44 5.49
C VAL A 120 7.80 4.33 6.54
N PHE A 121 7.97 3.14 7.11
CA PHE A 121 8.98 2.89 8.15
C PHE A 121 10.27 2.33 7.58
N GLN A 122 11.41 2.85 8.06
CA GLN A 122 12.73 2.32 7.74
C GLN A 122 13.42 1.84 9.01
N LEU A 123 13.83 0.58 9.01
CA LEU A 123 14.65 0.00 10.07
C LEU A 123 16.12 0.31 9.75
N LEU A 124 16.79 1.06 10.62
CA LEU A 124 18.16 1.51 10.44
C LEU A 124 19.15 0.62 11.19
N GLU A 125 20.43 0.73 10.85
CA GLU A 125 21.51 0.09 11.61
C GLU A 125 21.50 0.55 13.08
N GLY A 126 21.92 -0.33 13.99
CA GLY A 126 21.87 -0.07 15.43
C GLY A 126 20.46 -0.14 16.04
N GLY A 127 19.43 -0.53 15.27
CA GLY A 127 18.07 -0.72 15.77
C GLY A 127 17.30 0.58 15.99
N ALA A 128 17.75 1.68 15.39
CA ALA A 128 16.97 2.89 15.21
C ALA A 128 15.90 2.67 14.14
N VAL A 129 14.82 3.45 14.21
CA VAL A 129 13.71 3.39 13.25
C VAL A 129 13.35 4.81 12.86
N SER A 130 13.19 5.06 11.57
CA SER A 130 12.63 6.31 11.06
C SER A 130 11.29 6.06 10.37
N VAL A 131 10.50 7.12 10.24
CA VAL A 131 9.23 7.13 9.54
C VAL A 131 9.18 8.33 8.60
N LYS A 132 8.64 8.12 7.41
CA LYS A 132 8.19 9.20 6.52
C LYS A 132 6.67 9.21 6.52
N LEU A 133 6.08 10.34 6.87
CA LEU A 133 4.64 10.56 6.90
C LEU A 133 4.26 11.52 5.78
N GLU A 134 3.44 11.04 4.85
CA GLU A 134 2.83 11.86 3.80
C GLU A 134 1.35 12.02 4.13
N SER A 135 0.81 13.24 3.98
CA SER A 135 -0.61 13.52 4.12
C SER A 135 -1.08 14.35 2.94
N HIS A 136 -2.23 14.00 2.37
CA HIS A 136 -2.87 14.73 1.29
C HIS A 136 -4.35 14.91 1.59
N ASN A 137 -4.84 16.15 1.50
CA ASN A 137 -6.25 16.49 1.66
C ASN A 137 -6.78 17.14 0.38
N SER A 138 -7.56 16.40 -0.39
CA SER A 138 -8.07 16.83 -1.70
C SER A 138 -9.09 17.97 -1.59
N PHE A 139 -9.79 18.11 -0.46
CA PHE A 139 -10.74 19.20 -0.26
C PHE A 139 -10.05 20.55 -0.08
N ARG A 140 -8.84 20.55 0.50
CA ARG A 140 -8.05 21.76 0.74
C ARG A 140 -6.92 21.96 -0.27
N GLY A 141 -6.57 20.91 -1.02
CA GLY A 141 -5.37 20.89 -1.86
C GLY A 141 -4.08 20.89 -1.04
N ASP A 142 -4.16 20.48 0.23
CA ASP A 142 -3.02 20.50 1.15
C ASP A 142 -2.22 19.21 1.01
N GLU A 143 -0.91 19.34 0.81
CA GLU A 143 0.06 18.25 0.90
C GLU A 143 1.09 18.55 1.98
N SER A 144 1.43 17.54 2.77
CA SER A 144 2.53 17.65 3.73
C SER A 144 3.34 16.37 3.78
N LYS A 145 4.64 16.54 3.98
CA LYS A 145 5.61 15.47 4.19
C LYS A 145 6.43 15.78 5.41
N MET A 146 6.54 14.81 6.31
CA MET A 146 7.34 14.92 7.51
C MET A 146 8.16 13.66 7.67
N GLU A 147 9.35 13.80 8.21
CA GLU A 147 10.19 12.67 8.59
C GLU A 147 10.34 12.67 10.11
N GLY A 148 10.46 11.50 10.71
CA GLY A 148 10.64 11.38 12.14
C GLY A 148 11.54 10.21 12.51
N VAL A 149 12.15 10.31 13.69
CA VAL A 149 12.99 9.26 14.25
C VAL A 149 12.37 8.80 15.57
N LYS A 150 12.37 7.48 15.79
CA LYS A 150 11.84 6.88 17.00
C LYS A 150 12.71 7.27 18.20
N THR A 151 12.12 7.98 19.16
CA THR A 151 12.84 8.46 20.36
C THR A 151 12.53 7.62 21.59
N PHE A 152 11.36 6.98 21.66
CA PHE A 152 10.99 6.06 22.75
C PHE A 152 10.46 4.72 22.23
N LYS A 153 10.89 3.63 22.90
CA LYS A 153 10.44 2.26 22.67
C LYS A 153 9.44 1.87 23.77
N TYR A 154 8.42 1.10 23.40
CA TYR A 154 7.57 0.37 24.33
C TYR A 154 8.18 -0.98 24.70
#